data_AF-A0A1Q6RW98-F1
#
_entry.id   AF-A0A1Q6RW98-F1
#
_cell.length_a   1.000
_cell.length_b   1.000
_cell.length_c   1.000
_cell.angle_alpha   90.00
_cell.angle_beta   90.00
_cell.angle_gamma   90.00
#
_symmetry.space_group_name_H-M   'P 1'
#
loop_
_entity.id
_entity.type
_entity.pdbx_description
1 polymer ?
#
loop_
_entity_poly.entity_id
_entity_poly.type
_entity_poly.pdbx_seq_one_letter_code
_entity_poly.pdbx_strand_id
1 'polypeptide(L)'
;MAFDYREINPEGKLMWFGTQKVLNDFCDHYKLEDGFPYLYVLKLECGMFYIGSTYSIFQRMKQHFSWNYKNYVAIAQRFPVESILEIIPLRDERILLYEDALTVEYISKYGVSSVRGGHFTNPDINKAYGEVNLQRFGFICVNNKLFTNRRAINTALYKLKKMHRIHPVKAFIDGDIATVERLLYTTAKMDADESNKQTDQLLLDKVATYKQPAPTKSAEHHREDRKREADVEIRAAQRLIVQYMVYYNENWIQTEKNIIPEEAFTDEIYRKVVTVFYQSGRCDLDELSAYFDTQDEFDELNHILQEVDAMQKKTQGDKERNGLTECVIQVMRRYLQKQADETDDIQRLQELMEALKNLKTLNLSLPM
;
A
#
# COMPACT_ATOMS: atom_id res chain seq x y z
N MET A 1 23.99 10.37 19.88
CA MET A 1 23.24 11.48 19.25
C MET A 1 22.54 10.92 18.04
N ALA A 2 21.22 10.74 18.11
CA ALA A 2 20.41 10.24 17.00
C ALA A 2 20.06 11.43 16.11
N PHE A 3 20.35 11.35 14.81
CA PHE A 3 19.93 12.34 13.84
C PHE A 3 18.39 12.31 13.74
N ASP A 4 17.75 13.43 14.06
CA ASP A 4 16.31 13.63 13.90
C ASP A 4 16.03 14.00 12.43
N TYR A 5 15.52 13.05 11.65
CA TYR A 5 15.22 13.22 10.22
C TYR A 5 13.94 14.03 9.94
N ARG A 6 13.41 14.75 10.94
CA ARG A 6 12.10 15.43 10.87
C ARG A 6 12.14 16.90 10.43
N GLU A 7 13.28 17.42 9.99
CA GLU A 7 13.37 18.82 9.57
C GLU A 7 13.66 19.00 8.07
N ILE A 8 12.59 19.44 7.37
CA ILE A 8 12.58 20.40 6.25
C ILE A 8 13.27 19.96 4.94
N ASN A 9 12.45 19.70 3.90
CA ASN A 9 12.90 19.78 2.50
C ASN A 9 12.09 20.87 1.77
N PRO A 10 12.64 22.08 1.54
CA PRO A 10 11.87 23.22 1.06
C PRO A 10 11.57 23.26 -0.46
N GLU A 11 11.97 22.29 -1.29
CA GLU A 11 12.08 22.54 -2.76
C GLU A 11 11.59 21.44 -3.70
N GLY A 12 10.85 20.43 -3.24
CA GLY A 12 10.40 19.34 -4.14
C GLY A 12 11.55 18.44 -4.62
N LYS A 13 12.63 18.34 -3.83
CA LYS A 13 13.77 17.46 -4.09
C LYS A 13 13.38 15.98 -3.96
N LEU A 14 13.91 15.15 -4.85
CA LEU A 14 13.74 13.70 -4.84
C LEU A 14 14.97 13.04 -4.21
N MET A 15 14.77 12.08 -3.31
CA MET A 15 15.79 11.14 -2.84
C MET A 15 16.47 10.51 -4.06
N TRP A 16 17.79 10.30 -4.01
CA TRP A 16 18.61 9.80 -5.12
C TRP A 16 18.72 10.75 -6.33
N PHE A 17 17.63 11.24 -6.90
CA PHE A 17 17.62 12.10 -8.10
C PHE A 17 17.96 13.57 -7.83
N GLY A 18 17.82 14.05 -6.60
CA GLY A 18 17.96 15.48 -6.27
C GLY A 18 16.77 16.31 -6.75
N THR A 19 16.45 16.33 -8.05
CA THR A 19 15.35 17.13 -8.62
C THR A 19 14.49 16.35 -9.62
N GLN A 20 13.29 16.85 -9.94
CA GLN A 20 12.45 16.27 -11.01
C GLN A 20 13.12 16.38 -12.39
N LYS A 21 13.93 17.41 -12.63
CA LYS A 21 14.69 17.56 -13.88
C LYS A 21 15.66 16.38 -14.05
N VAL A 22 16.40 16.01 -13.01
CA VAL A 22 17.34 14.88 -13.07
C VAL A 22 16.62 13.55 -13.27
N LEU A 23 15.41 13.39 -12.71
CA LEU A 23 14.56 12.23 -13.01
C LEU A 23 14.12 12.19 -14.49
N ASN A 24 13.74 13.34 -15.07
CA ASN A 24 13.45 13.42 -16.51
C ASN A 24 14.69 13.08 -17.35
N ASP A 25 15.83 13.70 -17.06
CA ASP A 25 17.10 13.45 -17.77
C ASP A 25 17.50 11.95 -17.68
N PHE A 26 17.23 11.31 -16.55
CA PHE A 26 17.41 9.86 -16.36
C PHE A 26 16.48 9.03 -17.26
N CYS A 27 15.19 9.36 -17.29
CA CYS A 27 14.22 8.68 -18.15
C CYS A 27 14.60 8.84 -19.64
N ASP A 28 14.98 10.05 -20.06
CA ASP A 28 15.40 10.33 -21.43
C ASP A 28 16.66 9.56 -21.82
N HIS A 29 17.66 9.53 -20.94
CA HIS A 29 18.91 8.81 -21.18
C HIS A 29 18.69 7.32 -21.43
N TYR A 30 17.87 6.68 -20.58
CA TYR A 30 17.55 5.26 -20.70
C TYR A 30 16.36 4.97 -21.62
N LYS A 31 15.81 5.98 -22.29
CA LYS A 31 14.65 5.88 -23.20
C LYS A 31 13.46 5.18 -22.53
N LEU A 32 13.15 5.64 -21.32
CA LEU A 32 12.05 5.15 -20.50
C LEU A 32 10.81 6.00 -20.79
N GLU A 33 9.76 5.36 -21.30
CA GLU A 33 8.56 6.03 -21.80
C GLU A 33 7.33 5.59 -21.01
N ASP A 34 6.50 6.54 -20.58
CA ASP A 34 5.20 6.21 -19.99
C ASP A 34 4.29 5.53 -21.05
N GLY A 35 3.43 4.63 -20.60
CA GLY A 35 2.63 3.73 -21.44
C GLY A 35 3.32 2.41 -21.76
N PHE A 36 4.64 2.30 -21.57
CA PHE A 36 5.38 1.06 -21.79
C PHE A 36 5.52 0.24 -20.49
N PRO A 37 5.37 -1.10 -20.52
CA PRO A 37 5.48 -1.91 -19.31
C PRO A 37 6.93 -2.12 -18.88
N TYR A 38 7.23 -1.78 -17.63
CA TYR A 38 8.52 -2.01 -17.00
C TYR A 38 8.40 -2.83 -15.71
N LEU A 39 9.37 -3.70 -15.48
CA LEU A 39 9.72 -4.14 -14.14
C LEU A 39 10.85 -3.27 -13.63
N TYR A 40 10.91 -3.07 -12.33
CA TYR A 40 12.01 -2.38 -11.68
C TYR A 40 12.35 -3.03 -10.35
N VAL A 41 13.61 -2.91 -9.97
CA VAL A 41 14.14 -3.38 -8.70
C VAL A 41 14.76 -2.21 -7.96
N LEU A 42 14.28 -1.99 -6.74
CA LEU A 42 14.79 -0.99 -5.83
C LEU A 42 15.63 -1.66 -4.75
N LYS A 43 16.81 -1.08 -4.47
CA LYS A 43 17.53 -1.33 -3.24
C LYS A 43 16.97 -0.41 -2.16
N LEU A 44 16.58 -1.00 -1.05
CA LEU A 44 16.13 -0.29 0.13
C LEU A 44 17.22 -0.37 1.22
N GLU A 45 17.08 0.46 2.24
CA GLU A 45 17.92 0.38 3.45
C GLU A 45 17.88 -1.02 4.09
N CYS A 46 18.88 -1.31 4.93
CA CYS A 46 19.02 -2.58 5.65
C CYS A 46 19.15 -3.81 4.74
N GLY A 47 19.60 -3.63 3.50
CA GLY A 47 19.81 -4.73 2.55
C GLY A 47 18.50 -5.35 2.03
N MET A 48 17.41 -4.59 2.08
CA MET A 48 16.11 -5.01 1.58
C MET A 48 15.96 -4.69 0.09
N PHE A 49 15.16 -5.47 -0.62
CA PHE A 49 14.90 -5.31 -2.05
C PHE A 49 13.40 -5.27 -2.32
N TYR A 50 12.99 -4.34 -3.18
CA TYR A 50 11.62 -4.25 -3.66
C TYR A 50 11.55 -4.42 -5.18
N ILE A 51 10.73 -5.36 -5.63
CA ILE A 51 10.42 -5.59 -7.03
C ILE A 51 9.03 -5.03 -7.28
N GLY A 52 8.91 -4.21 -8.31
CA GLY A 52 7.62 -3.67 -8.72
C GLY A 52 7.48 -3.64 -10.23
N SER A 53 6.26 -3.37 -10.66
CA SER A 53 5.93 -3.18 -12.06
C SER A 53 5.15 -1.88 -12.30
N THR A 54 5.25 -1.32 -13.50
CA THR A 54 4.55 -0.08 -13.84
C THR A 54 4.43 0.15 -15.35
N TYR A 55 3.41 0.92 -15.72
CA TYR A 55 3.28 1.56 -17.04
C TYR A 55 3.60 3.06 -17.00
N SER A 56 3.91 3.62 -15.83
CA SER A 56 4.16 5.06 -15.66
C SER A 56 5.44 5.21 -14.88
N ILE A 57 6.57 4.95 -15.54
CA ILE A 57 7.88 4.81 -14.92
C ILE A 57 8.34 6.12 -14.27
N PHE A 58 8.09 7.26 -14.92
CA PHE A 58 8.43 8.57 -14.36
C PHE A 58 7.68 8.80 -13.05
N GLN A 59 6.35 8.66 -13.09
CA GLN A 59 5.51 8.88 -11.92
C GLN A 59 5.82 7.89 -10.79
N ARG A 60 6.15 6.64 -11.14
CA ARG A 60 6.49 5.61 -10.16
C ARG A 60 7.82 5.90 -9.46
N MET A 61 8.86 6.32 -10.20
CA MET A 61 10.13 6.72 -9.60
C MET A 61 9.96 7.98 -8.76
N LYS A 62 9.24 8.99 -9.26
CA LYS A 62 8.91 10.19 -8.48
C LYS A 62 8.25 9.85 -7.15
N GLN A 63 7.33 8.88 -7.12
CA GLN A 63 6.68 8.43 -5.88
C GLN A 63 7.68 7.81 -4.91
N HIS A 64 8.39 6.76 -5.32
CA HIS A 64 9.33 6.01 -4.47
C HIS A 64 10.45 6.86 -3.88
N PHE A 65 10.88 7.87 -4.63
CA PHE A 65 11.98 8.75 -4.26
C PHE A 65 11.50 10.11 -3.71
N SER A 66 10.20 10.32 -3.52
CA SER A 66 9.73 11.56 -2.89
C SER A 66 9.96 11.56 -1.38
N TRP A 67 10.28 12.72 -0.82
CA TRP A 67 10.44 12.91 0.63
C TRP A 67 9.11 12.79 1.41
N ASN A 68 7.96 12.89 0.73
CA ASN A 68 6.66 12.66 1.34
C ASN A 68 6.34 11.16 1.30
N TYR A 69 6.77 10.46 2.35
CA TYR A 69 6.71 9.01 2.62
C TYR A 69 5.34 8.31 2.50
N LYS A 70 4.33 8.88 1.86
CA LYS A 70 3.18 8.09 1.36
C LYS A 70 3.61 7.28 0.13
N ASN A 71 4.72 6.56 0.25
CA ASN A 71 5.19 5.58 -0.71
C ASN A 71 4.10 4.52 -0.83
N TYR A 72 3.64 4.28 -2.05
CA TYR A 72 2.52 3.39 -2.36
C TYR A 72 2.73 1.94 -1.86
N VAL A 73 3.99 1.57 -1.63
CA VAL A 73 4.35 0.24 -1.17
C VAL A 73 4.76 0.34 0.29
N ALA A 74 3.97 -0.29 1.16
CA ALA A 74 4.16 -0.21 2.61
C ALA A 74 5.57 -0.62 3.07
N ILE A 75 6.30 -1.45 2.32
CA ILE A 75 7.68 -1.80 2.67
C ILE A 75 8.63 -0.60 2.54
N ALA A 76 8.44 0.25 1.53
CA ALA A 76 9.27 1.44 1.29
C ALA A 76 8.97 2.57 2.30
N GLN A 77 7.96 2.42 3.15
CA GLN A 77 7.73 3.29 4.32
C GLN A 77 8.56 2.85 5.52
N ARG A 78 8.91 1.56 5.61
CA ARG A 78 9.71 0.99 6.69
C ARG A 78 11.20 0.95 6.36
N PHE A 79 11.52 0.77 5.08
CA PHE A 79 12.88 0.74 4.56
C PHE A 79 12.95 1.73 3.38
N PRO A 80 13.45 2.96 3.60
CA PRO A 80 13.61 3.96 2.57
C PRO A 80 14.39 3.43 1.34
N VAL A 81 14.09 3.98 0.18
CA VAL A 81 14.73 3.59 -1.07
C VAL A 81 16.12 4.23 -1.18
N GLU A 82 17.15 3.42 -1.37
CA GLU A 82 18.53 3.89 -1.57
C GLU A 82 18.84 4.18 -3.05
N SER A 83 18.43 3.27 -3.94
CA SER A 83 18.77 3.34 -5.37
C SER A 83 17.92 2.41 -6.23
N ILE A 84 17.93 2.66 -7.54
CA ILE A 84 17.43 1.71 -8.55
C ILE A 84 18.57 0.74 -8.90
N LEU A 85 18.33 -0.56 -8.80
CA LEU A 85 19.29 -1.60 -9.20
C LEU A 85 19.11 -2.04 -10.64
N GLU A 86 17.86 -2.12 -11.06
CA GLU A 86 17.51 -2.75 -12.33
C GLU A 86 16.19 -2.22 -12.87
N ILE A 87 16.11 -2.04 -14.18
CA ILE A 87 14.88 -1.79 -14.93
C ILE A 87 14.84 -2.75 -16.11
N ILE A 88 13.72 -3.44 -16.31
CA ILE A 88 13.51 -4.41 -17.38
C ILE A 88 12.31 -3.97 -18.22
N PRO A 89 12.53 -3.47 -19.45
CA PRO A 89 11.45 -3.20 -20.40
C PRO A 89 10.80 -4.52 -20.84
N LEU A 90 9.48 -4.63 -20.71
CA LEU A 90 8.73 -5.81 -21.15
C LEU A 90 8.10 -5.59 -22.52
N ARG A 91 7.99 -6.67 -23.30
CA ARG A 91 7.17 -6.70 -24.54
C ARG A 91 5.95 -7.59 -24.40
N ASP A 92 5.58 -7.90 -23.16
CA ASP A 92 4.54 -8.86 -22.80
C ASP A 92 3.58 -8.18 -21.83
N GLU A 93 2.29 -8.28 -22.11
CA GLU A 93 1.21 -7.66 -21.34
C GLU A 93 1.00 -8.32 -19.96
N ARG A 94 1.55 -9.52 -19.73
CA ARG A 94 1.42 -10.26 -18.46
C ARG A 94 2.38 -9.75 -17.39
N ILE A 95 2.44 -8.44 -17.20
CA ILE A 95 3.41 -7.76 -16.36
C ILE A 95 3.47 -8.33 -14.93
N LEU A 96 2.32 -8.64 -14.33
CA LEU A 96 2.24 -9.21 -12.97
C LEU A 96 2.89 -10.61 -12.88
N LEU A 97 2.78 -11.44 -13.93
CA LEU A 97 3.43 -12.75 -13.98
C LEU A 97 4.95 -12.60 -13.98
N TYR A 98 5.47 -11.61 -14.71
CA TYR A 98 6.90 -11.34 -14.74
C TYR A 98 7.41 -10.65 -13.47
N GLU A 99 6.58 -9.85 -12.80
CA GLU A 99 6.89 -9.28 -11.49
C GLU A 99 7.07 -10.39 -10.44
N ASP A 100 6.15 -11.37 -10.40
CA ASP A 100 6.28 -12.54 -9.53
C ASP A 100 7.53 -13.37 -9.88
N ALA A 101 7.78 -13.60 -11.17
CA ALA A 101 8.95 -14.34 -11.63
C ALA A 101 10.26 -13.63 -11.23
N LEU A 102 10.35 -12.31 -11.41
CA LEU A 102 11.51 -11.53 -11.00
C LEU A 102 11.67 -11.53 -9.47
N THR A 103 10.56 -11.49 -8.73
CA THR A 103 10.57 -11.62 -7.26
C THR A 103 11.15 -12.98 -6.84
N VAL A 104 10.78 -14.08 -7.49
CA VAL A 104 11.34 -15.41 -7.25
C VAL A 104 12.84 -15.45 -7.56
N GLU A 105 13.26 -14.82 -8.67
CA GLU A 105 14.69 -14.72 -9.02
C GLU A 105 15.48 -14.02 -7.91
N TYR A 106 15.00 -12.89 -7.41
CA TYR A 106 15.66 -12.14 -6.34
C TYR A 106 15.62 -12.86 -4.99
N ILE A 107 14.53 -13.56 -4.68
CA ILE A 107 14.48 -14.42 -3.48
C ILE A 107 15.49 -15.57 -3.56
N SER A 108 15.73 -16.13 -4.74
CA SER A 108 16.76 -17.16 -4.90
C SER A 108 18.16 -16.64 -4.58
N LYS A 109 18.42 -15.35 -4.87
CA LYS A 109 19.69 -14.65 -4.61
C LYS A 109 19.83 -14.21 -3.15
N TYR A 110 18.80 -13.62 -2.55
CA TYR A 110 18.89 -12.90 -1.27
C TYR A 110 18.01 -13.45 -0.14
N GLY A 111 17.11 -14.38 -0.45
CA GLY A 111 16.19 -14.99 0.50
C GLY A 111 14.88 -14.21 0.73
N VAL A 112 13.85 -14.91 1.19
CA VAL A 112 12.51 -14.33 1.48
C VAL A 112 12.53 -13.25 2.57
N SER A 113 13.52 -13.27 3.47
CA SER A 113 13.66 -12.24 4.49
C SER A 113 13.90 -10.86 3.89
N SER A 114 14.65 -10.82 2.79
CA SER A 114 15.23 -9.59 2.26
C SER A 114 14.50 -9.03 1.04
N VAL A 115 13.51 -9.73 0.51
CA VAL A 115 12.87 -9.37 -0.77
C VAL A 115 11.37 -9.17 -0.57
N ARG A 116 10.77 -8.21 -1.26
CA ARG A 116 9.31 -8.06 -1.44
C ARG A 116 8.99 -7.69 -2.88
N GLY A 117 7.84 -8.12 -3.37
CA GLY A 117 7.39 -7.80 -4.73
C GLY A 117 6.21 -8.65 -5.17
N GLY A 118 5.52 -8.25 -6.25
CA GLY A 118 4.38 -9.00 -6.79
C GLY A 118 3.30 -9.27 -5.74
N HIS A 119 2.97 -10.54 -5.52
CA HIS A 119 2.00 -10.95 -4.50
C HIS A 119 2.56 -10.97 -3.06
N PHE A 120 3.84 -10.62 -2.87
CA PHE A 120 4.57 -10.70 -1.61
C PHE A 120 5.05 -9.32 -1.16
N THR A 121 4.19 -8.30 -1.22
CA THR A 121 4.54 -6.90 -0.93
C THR A 121 4.32 -6.48 0.51
N ASN A 122 3.68 -7.33 1.33
CA ASN A 122 3.38 -7.02 2.72
C ASN A 122 4.68 -6.79 3.51
N PRO A 123 4.81 -5.69 4.29
CA PRO A 123 5.99 -5.45 5.11
C PRO A 123 6.23 -6.55 6.14
N ASP A 124 5.14 -7.09 6.70
CA ASP A 124 5.18 -8.21 7.62
C ASP A 124 5.54 -9.49 6.85
N ILE A 125 6.70 -10.05 7.18
CA ILE A 125 7.23 -11.27 6.55
C ILE A 125 6.28 -12.46 6.71
N ASN A 126 5.58 -12.56 7.84
CA ASN A 126 4.68 -13.67 8.12
C ASN A 126 3.39 -13.55 7.30
N LYS A 127 2.99 -12.33 6.94
CA LYS A 127 1.87 -12.10 6.01
C LYS A 127 2.30 -12.27 4.57
N ALA A 128 3.49 -11.77 4.20
CA ALA A 128 4.03 -11.90 2.85
C ALA A 128 4.30 -13.35 2.48
N TYR A 129 4.97 -14.12 3.33
CA TYR A 129 5.42 -15.48 3.05
C TYR A 129 4.82 -16.52 4.01
N GLY A 130 3.70 -16.18 4.66
CA GLY A 130 2.93 -17.14 5.43
C GLY A 130 2.38 -18.25 4.53
N GLU A 131 2.21 -19.43 5.11
CA GLU A 131 1.77 -20.63 4.40
C GLU A 131 0.50 -20.40 3.57
N VAL A 132 -0.48 -19.69 4.13
CA VAL A 132 -1.74 -19.36 3.44
C VAL A 132 -1.48 -18.52 2.18
N ASN A 133 -0.63 -17.49 2.27
CA ASN A 133 -0.34 -16.61 1.14
C ASN A 133 0.47 -17.33 0.04
N LEU A 134 1.45 -18.13 0.46
CA LEU A 134 2.24 -18.96 -0.44
C LEU A 134 1.36 -19.96 -1.20
N GLN A 135 0.53 -20.72 -0.49
CA GLN A 135 -0.40 -21.68 -1.09
C GLN A 135 -1.37 -21.00 -2.06
N ARG A 136 -1.94 -19.84 -1.68
CA ARG A 136 -2.86 -19.06 -2.51
C ARG A 136 -2.29 -18.73 -3.89
N PHE A 137 -1.00 -18.39 -3.95
CA PHE A 137 -0.36 -18.00 -5.21
C PHE A 137 0.42 -19.15 -5.89
N GLY A 138 0.36 -20.36 -5.31
CA GLY A 138 0.97 -21.56 -5.85
C GLY A 138 2.48 -21.63 -5.64
N PHE A 139 2.95 -21.16 -4.48
CA PHE A 139 4.33 -21.20 -4.04
C PHE A 139 4.48 -22.03 -2.77
N ILE A 140 5.69 -22.52 -2.56
CA ILE A 140 6.15 -23.06 -1.28
C ILE A 140 7.46 -22.37 -0.91
N CYS A 141 7.70 -22.18 0.37
CA CYS A 141 8.97 -21.67 0.88
C CYS A 141 9.73 -22.81 1.55
N VAL A 142 10.95 -23.07 1.10
CA VAL A 142 11.85 -24.06 1.69
C VAL A 142 13.22 -23.41 1.81
N ASN A 143 13.81 -23.44 3.02
CA ASN A 143 15.14 -22.87 3.28
C ASN A 143 15.29 -21.42 2.76
N ASN A 144 14.32 -20.56 3.08
CA ASN A 144 14.25 -19.15 2.65
C ASN A 144 14.19 -18.92 1.13
N LYS A 145 13.87 -19.95 0.32
CA LYS A 145 13.69 -19.85 -1.13
C LYS A 145 12.27 -20.21 -1.54
N LEU A 146 11.76 -19.54 -2.58
CA LEU A 146 10.47 -19.88 -3.16
C LEU A 146 10.60 -20.89 -4.28
N PHE A 147 9.69 -21.84 -4.31
CA PHE A 147 9.54 -22.83 -5.36
C PHE A 147 8.09 -22.82 -5.87
N THR A 148 7.90 -23.11 -7.15
CA THR A 148 6.59 -23.22 -7.76
C THR A 148 6.58 -24.25 -8.89
N ASN A 149 5.47 -24.99 -8.99
CA ASN A 149 5.20 -25.88 -10.13
C ASN A 149 4.42 -25.18 -11.24
N ARG A 150 4.19 -23.87 -11.13
CA ARG A 150 3.49 -23.10 -12.17
C ARG A 150 4.38 -22.94 -13.38
N ARG A 151 4.05 -23.69 -14.45
CA ARG A 151 4.72 -23.61 -15.76
C ARG A 151 4.85 -22.18 -16.29
N ALA A 152 3.85 -21.34 -16.04
CA ALA A 152 3.86 -19.94 -16.46
C ALA A 152 4.99 -19.13 -15.81
N ILE A 153 5.20 -19.28 -14.48
CA ILE A 153 6.29 -18.60 -13.76
C ILE A 153 7.64 -19.12 -14.23
N ASN A 154 7.81 -20.44 -14.38
CA ASN A 154 9.06 -21.03 -14.86
C ASN A 154 9.40 -20.57 -16.28
N THR A 155 8.39 -20.43 -17.14
CA THR A 155 8.56 -19.87 -18.49
C THR A 155 8.94 -18.39 -18.45
N ALA A 156 8.30 -17.60 -17.58
CA ALA A 156 8.63 -16.19 -17.38
C ALA A 156 10.07 -16.02 -16.85
N LEU A 157 10.49 -16.80 -15.85
CA LEU A 157 11.86 -16.85 -15.34
C LEU A 157 12.88 -17.14 -16.45
N TYR A 158 12.60 -18.13 -17.29
CA TYR A 158 13.48 -18.45 -18.42
C TYR A 158 13.60 -17.29 -19.41
N LYS A 159 12.48 -16.60 -19.70
CA LYS A 159 12.49 -15.43 -20.58
C LYS A 159 13.21 -14.25 -19.95
N LEU A 160 13.01 -13.97 -18.65
CA LEU A 160 13.67 -12.89 -17.91
C LEU A 160 15.19 -12.99 -17.96
N LYS A 161 15.75 -14.20 -17.97
CA LYS A 161 17.21 -14.42 -18.11
C LYS A 161 17.77 -13.96 -19.46
N LYS A 162 16.91 -13.81 -20.48
CA LYS A 162 17.29 -13.39 -21.83
C LYS A 162 16.85 -11.97 -22.16
N MET A 163 16.09 -11.32 -21.27
CA MET A 163 15.62 -9.96 -21.49
C MET A 163 16.76 -8.97 -21.26
N HIS A 164 16.68 -7.84 -21.96
CA HIS A 164 17.59 -6.73 -21.74
C HIS A 164 17.32 -6.11 -20.36
N ARG A 165 18.38 -5.93 -19.57
CA ARG A 165 18.34 -5.39 -18.22
C ARG A 165 19.14 -4.10 -18.20
N ILE A 166 18.48 -3.03 -17.80
CA ILE A 166 19.11 -1.72 -17.59
C ILE A 166 19.57 -1.70 -16.14
N HIS A 167 20.86 -1.44 -15.91
CA HIS A 167 21.44 -1.31 -14.58
C HIS A 167 21.91 0.13 -14.36
N PRO A 168 21.07 0.99 -13.78
CA PRO A 168 21.46 2.36 -13.45
C PRO A 168 22.69 2.41 -12.56
N VAL A 169 23.71 3.17 -12.97
CA VAL A 169 24.92 3.36 -12.15
C VAL A 169 24.81 4.69 -11.42
N LYS A 170 25.10 4.71 -10.10
CA LYS A 170 25.07 5.93 -9.27
C LYS A 170 25.93 7.07 -9.84
N ALA A 171 27.03 6.73 -10.54
CA ALA A 171 27.91 7.69 -11.22
C ALA A 171 27.24 8.48 -12.36
N PHE A 172 26.05 8.09 -12.84
CA PHE A 172 25.21 8.89 -13.73
C PHE A 172 24.80 10.24 -13.10
N ILE A 173 24.71 10.28 -11.77
CA ILE A 173 24.26 11.45 -11.00
C ILE A 173 25.41 12.40 -10.68
N ASP A 174 26.66 11.90 -10.68
CA ASP A 174 27.87 12.66 -10.34
C ASP A 174 28.65 13.16 -11.57
N GLY A 175 28.20 12.85 -12.80
CA GLY A 175 28.70 13.46 -14.04
C GLY A 175 29.95 12.84 -14.68
N ASP A 176 30.38 11.63 -14.29
CA ASP A 176 31.57 10.98 -14.88
C ASP A 176 31.24 9.68 -15.64
N ILE A 177 30.91 9.85 -16.93
CA ILE A 177 30.50 8.79 -17.87
C ILE A 177 31.62 7.75 -18.09
N ALA A 178 32.90 8.12 -17.96
CA ALA A 178 34.03 7.21 -18.22
C ALA A 178 34.23 6.13 -17.14
N THR A 179 33.71 6.38 -15.93
CA THR A 179 33.74 5.42 -14.82
C THR A 179 32.58 4.42 -14.92
N VAL A 180 31.46 4.81 -15.53
CA VAL A 180 30.26 3.98 -15.79
C VAL A 180 30.59 2.81 -16.72
N GLU A 181 31.31 3.05 -17.81
CA GLU A 181 31.68 2.00 -18.78
C GLU A 181 32.64 0.95 -18.17
N ARG A 182 33.49 1.35 -17.22
CA ARG A 182 34.49 0.48 -16.59
C ARG A 182 33.87 -0.49 -15.57
N LEU A 183 32.84 -0.06 -14.84
CA LEU A 183 32.15 -0.88 -13.83
C LEU A 183 31.23 -1.93 -14.44
N LEU A 184 30.53 -1.59 -15.54
CA LEU A 184 29.67 -2.52 -16.29
C LEU A 184 30.44 -3.73 -16.85
N TYR A 185 31.73 -3.56 -17.14
CA TYR A 185 32.60 -4.63 -17.65
C TYR A 185 33.04 -5.63 -16.56
N THR A 186 32.96 -5.25 -15.28
CA THR A 186 33.51 -6.05 -14.16
C THR A 186 32.46 -6.98 -13.55
N THR A 187 31.20 -6.54 -13.46
CA THR A 187 30.07 -7.36 -12.96
C THR A 187 29.71 -8.51 -13.89
N ALA A 188 29.83 -8.32 -15.22
CA ALA A 188 29.61 -9.39 -16.20
C ALA A 188 30.58 -10.57 -16.08
N LYS A 189 31.72 -10.40 -15.39
CA LYS A 189 32.72 -11.46 -15.15
C LYS A 189 32.48 -12.27 -13.86
N MET A 190 31.71 -11.74 -12.91
CA MET A 190 31.49 -12.38 -11.60
C MET A 190 30.31 -13.38 -11.61
N ASP A 191 29.33 -13.19 -12.50
CA ASP A 191 28.18 -14.10 -12.63
C ASP A 191 28.51 -15.43 -13.35
N ALA A 192 29.74 -15.60 -13.85
CA ALA A 192 30.17 -16.78 -14.59
C ALA A 192 30.75 -17.91 -13.70
N ASP A 193 31.20 -17.60 -12.49
CA ASP A 193 31.90 -18.55 -11.62
C ASP A 193 31.27 -18.55 -10.21
N GLU A 194 30.31 -19.45 -9.96
CA GLU A 194 30.30 -20.33 -8.79
C GLU A 194 29.00 -21.15 -8.73
N SER A 195 29.13 -22.42 -9.12
CA SER A 195 28.08 -23.42 -9.07
C SER A 195 27.84 -23.89 -7.62
N ASN A 196 26.62 -24.35 -7.32
CA ASN A 196 26.50 -25.39 -6.30
C ASN A 196 25.48 -26.49 -6.70
N LYS A 197 26.01 -27.47 -7.46
CA LYS A 197 25.32 -28.61 -8.08
C LYS A 197 24.81 -29.69 -7.11
N GLN A 198 25.01 -29.56 -5.80
CA GLN A 198 24.66 -30.63 -4.86
C GLN A 198 23.28 -30.45 -4.21
N THR A 199 22.68 -29.25 -4.30
CA THR A 199 21.37 -28.93 -3.72
C THR A 199 20.19 -29.28 -4.64
N ASP A 200 20.43 -29.33 -5.95
CA ASP A 200 19.38 -29.47 -6.97
C ASP A 200 18.74 -30.87 -7.00
N GLN A 201 19.50 -31.93 -6.67
CA GLN A 201 19.01 -33.31 -6.76
C GLN A 201 17.97 -33.64 -5.66
N LEU A 202 18.19 -33.15 -4.43
CA LEU A 202 17.26 -33.35 -3.30
C LEU A 202 15.97 -32.51 -3.46
N LEU A 203 16.05 -31.41 -4.21
CA LEU A 203 14.92 -30.51 -4.48
C LEU A 203 14.01 -31.03 -5.60
N LEU A 204 14.56 -31.67 -6.63
CA LEU A 204 13.80 -32.31 -7.70
C LEU A 204 12.90 -33.43 -7.17
N ASP A 205 13.37 -34.20 -6.20
CA ASP A 205 12.59 -35.30 -5.59
C ASP A 205 11.39 -34.80 -4.76
N LYS A 206 11.53 -33.69 -4.03
CA LYS A 206 10.41 -33.10 -3.25
C LYS A 206 9.36 -32.43 -4.13
N VAL A 207 9.79 -31.81 -5.23
CA VAL A 207 8.90 -31.20 -6.24
C VAL A 207 8.07 -32.26 -6.96
N ALA A 208 8.64 -33.44 -7.23
CA ALA A 208 7.94 -34.56 -7.88
C ALA A 208 6.76 -35.11 -7.05
N THR A 209 6.80 -34.97 -5.71
CA THR A 209 5.76 -35.46 -4.79
C THR A 209 4.64 -34.47 -4.47
N TYR A 210 4.74 -33.20 -4.89
CA TYR A 210 3.73 -32.18 -4.58
C TYR A 210 2.50 -32.27 -5.51
N LYS A 211 1.37 -32.76 -4.98
CA LYS A 211 0.07 -32.75 -5.68
C LYS A 211 -0.60 -31.38 -5.55
N GLN A 212 -1.06 -30.82 -6.68
CA GLN A 212 -1.78 -29.55 -6.69
C GLN A 212 -3.12 -29.66 -5.92
N PRO A 213 -3.48 -28.68 -5.09
CA PRO A 213 -4.85 -28.55 -4.60
C PRO A 213 -5.79 -28.15 -5.75
N ALA A 214 -7.05 -28.60 -5.66
CA ALA A 214 -8.09 -28.38 -6.66
C ALA A 214 -8.31 -26.88 -6.95
N PRO A 215 -8.70 -26.50 -8.18
CA PRO A 215 -8.84 -25.10 -8.57
C PRO A 215 -9.93 -24.40 -7.75
N THR A 216 -9.53 -23.39 -6.97
CA THR A 216 -10.44 -22.50 -6.25
C THR A 216 -10.88 -21.30 -7.09
N LYS A 217 -12.09 -20.83 -6.77
CA LYS A 217 -13.05 -19.98 -7.51
C LYS A 217 -12.47 -18.68 -8.13
N SER A 218 -13.13 -18.22 -9.21
CA SER A 218 -12.71 -17.20 -10.18
C SER A 218 -12.39 -15.80 -9.61
N ALA A 219 -11.64 -15.01 -10.38
CA ALA A 219 -11.12 -13.67 -10.05
C ALA A 219 -12.19 -12.61 -9.69
N GLU A 220 -13.45 -12.83 -10.05
CA GLU A 220 -14.59 -11.99 -9.64
C GLU A 220 -14.81 -12.08 -8.13
N HIS A 221 -14.67 -13.27 -7.55
CA HIS A 221 -14.86 -13.48 -6.11
C HIS A 221 -13.79 -12.74 -5.28
N HIS A 222 -12.54 -12.68 -5.78
CA HIS A 222 -11.48 -11.91 -5.13
C HIS A 222 -11.64 -10.39 -5.20
N ARG A 223 -12.36 -9.86 -6.20
CA ARG A 223 -12.74 -8.44 -6.23
C ARG A 223 -13.84 -8.16 -5.20
N GLU A 224 -14.80 -9.06 -5.10
CA GLU A 224 -15.86 -9.00 -4.08
C GLU A 224 -15.32 -9.15 -2.66
N ASP A 225 -14.32 -10.01 -2.43
CA ASP A 225 -13.66 -10.18 -1.13
C ASP A 225 -12.96 -8.89 -0.68
N ARG A 226 -12.15 -8.28 -1.56
CA ARG A 226 -11.45 -7.01 -1.26
C ARG A 226 -12.42 -5.85 -1.03
N LYS A 227 -13.52 -5.82 -1.79
CA LYS A 227 -14.59 -4.84 -1.60
C LYS A 227 -15.25 -5.04 -0.23
N ARG A 228 -15.55 -6.29 0.15
CA ARG A 228 -16.09 -6.65 1.47
C ARG A 228 -15.14 -6.27 2.61
N GLU A 229 -13.84 -6.54 2.48
CA GLU A 229 -12.83 -6.16 3.48
C GLU A 229 -12.75 -4.64 3.66
N ALA A 230 -12.71 -3.87 2.56
CA ALA A 230 -12.73 -2.41 2.61
C ALA A 230 -14.05 -1.86 3.19
N ASP A 231 -15.18 -2.53 2.94
CA ASP A 231 -16.48 -2.17 3.50
C ASP A 231 -16.53 -2.44 5.02
N VAL A 232 -15.91 -3.52 5.50
CA VAL A 232 -15.78 -3.81 6.94
C VAL A 232 -14.89 -2.79 7.65
N GLU A 233 -13.76 -2.42 7.07
CA GLU A 233 -12.87 -1.41 7.64
C GLU A 233 -13.54 -0.03 7.72
N ILE A 234 -14.28 0.35 6.68
CA ILE A 234 -15.02 1.62 6.66
C ILE A 234 -16.18 1.59 7.66
N ARG A 235 -16.89 0.47 7.79
CA ARG A 235 -17.93 0.30 8.82
C ARG A 235 -17.34 0.45 10.22
N ALA A 236 -16.18 -0.13 10.49
CA ALA A 236 -15.49 0.03 11.77
C ALA A 236 -15.07 1.50 12.04
N ALA A 237 -14.59 2.22 11.02
CA ALA A 237 -14.26 3.64 11.13
C ALA A 237 -15.50 4.50 11.42
N GLN A 238 -16.62 4.25 10.74
CA GLN A 238 -17.90 4.92 10.99
C GLN A 238 -18.40 4.67 12.41
N ARG A 239 -18.30 3.43 12.90
CA ARG A 239 -18.67 3.09 14.28
C ARG A 239 -17.88 3.89 15.31
N LEU A 240 -16.57 3.99 15.15
CA LEU A 240 -15.72 4.76 16.06
C LEU A 240 -16.09 6.24 16.07
N ILE A 241 -16.38 6.82 14.90
CA ILE A 241 -16.82 8.22 14.82
C ILE A 241 -18.13 8.42 15.59
N VAL A 242 -19.12 7.55 15.36
CA VAL A 242 -20.41 7.61 16.07
C VAL A 242 -20.23 7.48 17.58
N GLN A 243 -19.36 6.58 18.04
CA GLN A 243 -19.07 6.43 19.48
C GLN A 243 -18.52 7.71 20.10
N TYR A 244 -17.59 8.37 19.41
CA TYR A 244 -17.02 9.64 19.89
C TYR A 244 -18.04 10.78 19.83
N MET A 245 -18.92 10.81 18.82
CA MET A 245 -20.03 11.76 18.75
C MET A 245 -20.98 11.60 19.94
N VAL A 246 -21.36 10.36 20.27
CA VAL A 246 -22.22 10.05 21.42
C VAL A 246 -21.51 10.39 22.74
N TYR A 247 -20.21 10.06 22.86
CA TYR A 247 -19.42 10.31 24.06
C TYR A 247 -19.25 11.80 24.38
N TYR A 248 -18.92 12.62 23.38
CA TYR A 248 -18.68 14.07 23.56
C TYR A 248 -19.94 14.93 23.43
N ASN A 249 -21.01 14.37 22.86
CA ASN A 249 -22.35 14.93 22.76
C ASN A 249 -22.36 16.42 22.33
N GLU A 250 -22.88 17.33 23.16
CA GLU A 250 -23.01 18.77 22.86
C GLU A 250 -21.69 19.43 22.43
N ASN A 251 -20.56 18.97 22.95
CA ASN A 251 -19.26 19.55 22.60
C ASN A 251 -18.83 19.21 21.17
N TRP A 252 -19.21 18.05 20.64
CA TRP A 252 -18.96 17.69 19.24
C TRP A 252 -19.68 18.64 18.29
N ILE A 253 -20.91 19.00 18.63
CA ILE A 253 -21.79 19.83 17.79
C ILE A 253 -21.31 21.26 17.72
N GLN A 254 -20.73 21.77 18.81
CA GLN A 254 -20.20 23.13 18.87
C GLN A 254 -18.86 23.30 18.12
N THR A 255 -18.09 22.23 17.95
CA THR A 255 -16.72 22.30 17.40
C THR A 255 -16.60 21.68 16.00
N GLU A 256 -17.35 20.63 15.68
CA GLU A 256 -17.06 19.77 14.52
C GLU A 256 -18.29 19.43 13.65
N LYS A 257 -19.48 20.02 13.89
CA LYS A 257 -20.74 19.72 13.13
C LYS A 257 -20.61 19.84 11.60
N ASN A 258 -19.69 20.68 11.12
CA ASN A 258 -19.50 20.96 9.70
C ASN A 258 -18.42 20.09 9.03
N ILE A 259 -17.85 19.10 9.73
CA ILE A 259 -16.69 18.37 9.22
C ILE A 259 -17.09 17.11 8.46
N ILE A 260 -18.16 16.44 8.89
CA ILE A 260 -18.59 15.17 8.30
C ILE A 260 -20.07 15.26 7.91
N PRO A 261 -20.40 15.33 6.61
CA PRO A 261 -21.79 15.32 6.16
C PRO A 261 -22.44 13.96 6.44
N GLU A 262 -23.76 13.93 6.66
CA GLU A 262 -24.48 12.68 6.99
C GLU A 262 -24.35 11.63 5.87
N GLU A 263 -24.22 12.09 4.63
CA GLU A 263 -24.05 11.25 3.44
C GLU A 263 -22.68 10.55 3.38
N ALA A 264 -21.72 10.95 4.23
CA ALA A 264 -20.45 10.23 4.37
C ALA A 264 -20.63 8.89 5.13
N PHE A 265 -21.75 8.70 5.83
CA PHE A 265 -22.10 7.47 6.52
C PHE A 265 -22.89 6.54 5.59
N THR A 266 -22.17 5.55 5.07
CA THR A 266 -22.71 4.54 4.16
C THR A 266 -23.54 3.48 4.88
N ASP A 267 -23.17 3.14 6.12
CA ASP A 267 -23.97 2.27 6.98
C ASP A 267 -25.25 2.98 7.42
N GLU A 268 -26.39 2.30 7.30
CA GLU A 268 -27.70 2.88 7.57
C GLU A 268 -27.91 3.20 9.05
N ILE A 269 -27.41 2.35 9.96
CA ILE A 269 -27.57 2.53 11.41
C ILE A 269 -26.78 3.78 11.83
N TYR A 270 -25.52 3.86 11.42
CA TYR A 270 -24.67 4.99 11.76
C TYR A 270 -25.17 6.29 11.15
N ARG A 271 -25.71 6.24 9.92
CA ARG A 271 -26.35 7.42 9.31
C ARG A 271 -27.58 7.87 10.10
N LYS A 272 -28.47 6.96 10.53
CA LYS A 272 -29.63 7.29 11.38
C LYS A 272 -29.19 7.97 12.68
N VAL A 273 -28.18 7.43 13.37
CA VAL A 273 -27.65 8.04 14.60
C VAL A 273 -27.16 9.46 14.34
N VAL A 274 -26.37 9.67 13.28
CA VAL A 274 -25.83 10.99 12.90
C VAL A 274 -26.93 11.97 12.53
N THR A 275 -27.94 11.54 11.76
CA THR A 275 -29.08 12.38 11.37
C THR A 275 -29.85 12.85 12.60
N VAL A 276 -30.18 11.95 13.53
CA VAL A 276 -30.86 12.31 14.79
C VAL A 276 -30.00 13.32 15.55
N PHE A 277 -28.72 13.02 15.73
CA PHE A 277 -27.77 13.89 16.43
C PHE A 277 -27.66 15.30 15.83
N TYR A 278 -27.65 15.42 14.50
CA TYR A 278 -27.57 16.71 13.80
C TYR A 278 -28.87 17.53 13.87
N GLN A 279 -30.02 16.86 13.98
CA GLN A 279 -31.34 17.48 14.09
C GLN A 279 -31.65 17.95 15.51
N SER A 280 -31.42 17.09 16.51
CA SER A 280 -31.75 17.38 17.92
C SER A 280 -30.71 18.27 18.61
N GLY A 281 -29.48 18.33 18.08
CA GLY A 281 -28.40 19.07 18.73
C GLY A 281 -27.78 18.34 19.93
N ARG A 282 -28.18 17.08 20.17
CA ARG A 282 -27.68 16.22 21.26
C ARG A 282 -27.99 14.75 20.96
N CYS A 283 -27.17 13.82 21.42
CA CYS A 283 -27.54 12.42 21.45
C CYS A 283 -28.33 12.16 22.73
N ASP A 284 -29.65 12.06 22.62
CA ASP A 284 -30.47 11.46 23.68
C ASP A 284 -30.76 10.02 23.28
N LEU A 285 -30.32 9.10 24.13
CA LEU A 285 -30.35 7.67 23.86
C LEU A 285 -31.76 7.10 23.92
N ASP A 286 -32.61 7.74 24.72
CA ASP A 286 -34.03 7.42 24.78
C ASP A 286 -34.73 7.91 23.49
N GLU A 287 -34.30 9.04 22.91
CA GLU A 287 -34.80 9.52 21.60
C GLU A 287 -34.36 8.60 20.45
N LEU A 288 -33.13 8.07 20.48
CA LEU A 288 -32.62 7.14 19.45
C LEU A 288 -33.44 5.85 19.37
N SER A 289 -33.92 5.35 20.52
CA SER A 289 -34.73 4.13 20.58
C SER A 289 -36.03 4.21 19.77
N ALA A 290 -36.53 5.42 19.48
CA ALA A 290 -37.72 5.64 18.67
C ALA A 290 -37.48 5.62 17.14
N TYR A 291 -36.23 5.59 16.69
CA TYR A 291 -35.84 5.59 15.27
C TYR A 291 -35.37 4.22 14.75
N PHE A 292 -35.32 3.22 15.63
CA PHE A 292 -34.93 1.85 15.30
C PHE A 292 -36.11 0.91 15.53
N ASP A 293 -36.42 0.08 14.54
CA ASP A 293 -37.61 -0.78 14.55
C ASP A 293 -37.25 -2.26 14.62
N THR A 294 -35.98 -2.61 14.40
CA THR A 294 -35.51 -3.99 14.32
C THR A 294 -34.60 -4.37 15.48
N GLN A 295 -34.66 -5.63 15.90
CA GLN A 295 -33.83 -6.14 17.01
C GLN A 295 -32.33 -5.96 16.73
N ASP A 296 -31.89 -6.18 15.48
CA ASP A 296 -30.49 -6.04 15.08
C ASP A 296 -29.99 -4.58 15.21
N GLU A 297 -30.84 -3.60 14.93
CA GLU A 297 -30.52 -2.18 15.11
C GLU A 297 -30.39 -1.82 16.60
N PHE A 298 -31.29 -2.35 17.44
CA PHE A 298 -31.21 -2.18 18.90
C PHE A 298 -29.94 -2.83 19.47
N ASP A 299 -29.55 -4.01 18.99
CA ASP A 299 -28.35 -4.70 19.46
C ASP A 299 -27.07 -3.94 19.10
N GLU A 300 -26.96 -3.38 17.88
CA GLU A 300 -25.83 -2.53 17.49
C GLU A 300 -25.81 -1.20 18.26
N LEU A 301 -26.96 -0.58 18.52
CA LEU A 301 -27.06 0.62 19.35
C LEU A 301 -26.60 0.35 20.79
N ASN A 302 -27.04 -0.78 21.37
CA ASN A 302 -26.60 -1.22 22.69
C ASN A 302 -25.09 -1.50 22.72
N HIS A 303 -24.53 -2.03 21.64
CA HIS A 303 -23.09 -2.23 21.52
C HIS A 303 -22.33 -0.90 21.52
N ILE A 304 -22.78 0.10 20.75
CA ILE A 304 -22.21 1.46 20.75
C ILE A 304 -22.21 2.02 22.19
N LEU A 305 -23.32 1.86 22.90
CA LEU A 305 -23.49 2.34 24.27
C LEU A 305 -22.52 1.71 25.26
N GLN A 306 -22.42 0.38 25.23
CA GLN A 306 -21.49 -0.35 26.09
C GLN A 306 -20.04 0.07 25.84
N GLU A 307 -19.66 0.30 24.58
CA GLU A 307 -18.32 0.78 24.24
C GLU A 307 -18.09 2.24 24.72
N VAL A 308 -19.11 3.11 24.62
CA VAL A 308 -19.06 4.47 25.17
C VAL A 308 -18.85 4.48 26.69
N ASP A 309 -19.60 3.66 27.43
CA ASP A 309 -19.43 3.49 28.88
C ASP A 309 -18.03 2.93 29.24
N ALA A 310 -17.48 2.07 28.38
CA ALA A 310 -16.11 1.56 28.55
C ALA A 310 -15.05 2.64 28.29
N MET A 311 -15.32 3.60 27.39
CA MET A 311 -14.44 4.76 27.15
C MET A 311 -14.37 5.69 28.35
N GLN A 312 -15.48 5.92 29.07
CA GLN A 312 -15.51 6.75 30.29
C GLN A 312 -14.60 6.23 31.41
N LYS A 313 -14.26 4.94 31.39
CA LYS A 313 -13.43 4.27 32.41
C LYS A 313 -11.92 4.33 32.11
N LYS A 314 -11.51 4.84 30.95
CA LYS A 314 -10.10 4.95 30.54
C LYS A 314 -9.65 6.42 30.56
N THR A 315 -8.45 6.67 31.06
CA THR A 315 -7.84 8.01 31.05
C THR A 315 -7.46 8.39 29.62
N GLN A 316 -8.10 9.42 29.06
CA GLN A 316 -7.93 9.86 27.66
C GLN A 316 -6.54 10.46 27.39
N GLY A 317 -5.98 10.15 26.23
CA GLY A 317 -4.69 10.68 25.78
C GLY A 317 -4.57 10.77 24.25
N ASP A 318 -3.53 11.49 23.78
CA ASP A 318 -3.30 11.86 22.37
C ASP A 318 -3.38 10.72 21.34
N LYS A 319 -3.16 9.46 21.77
CA LYS A 319 -3.23 8.28 20.90
C LYS A 319 -4.65 7.99 20.40
N GLU A 320 -5.66 8.21 21.23
CA GLU A 320 -7.06 7.96 20.88
C GLU A 320 -7.60 9.07 19.95
N ARG A 321 -7.18 10.32 20.18
CA ARG A 321 -7.46 11.48 19.29
C ARG A 321 -6.90 11.28 17.88
N ASN A 322 -5.69 10.74 17.78
CA ASN A 322 -5.07 10.41 16.49
C ASN A 322 -5.80 9.26 15.78
N GLY A 323 -6.30 8.27 16.52
CA GLY A 323 -7.12 7.18 15.98
C GLY A 323 -8.43 7.67 15.38
N LEU A 324 -9.16 8.54 16.09
CA LEU A 324 -10.38 9.14 15.58
C LEU A 324 -10.12 10.00 14.33
N THR A 325 -9.06 10.83 14.36
CA THR A 325 -8.72 11.70 13.22
C THR A 325 -8.46 10.87 11.96
N GLU A 326 -7.77 9.73 12.07
CA GLU A 326 -7.55 8.83 10.95
C GLU A 326 -8.87 8.21 10.43
N CYS A 327 -9.79 7.82 11.33
CA CYS A 327 -11.12 7.33 10.93
C CYS A 327 -11.93 8.40 10.17
N VAL A 328 -11.91 9.65 10.63
CA VAL A 328 -12.57 10.77 9.94
C VAL A 328 -11.95 11.00 8.56
N ILE A 329 -10.61 10.99 8.47
CA ILE A 329 -9.91 11.11 7.18
C ILE A 329 -10.30 9.96 6.24
N GLN A 330 -10.41 8.73 6.75
CA GLN A 330 -10.75 7.55 5.96
C GLN A 330 -12.18 7.64 5.38
N VAL A 331 -13.16 8.00 6.23
CA VAL A 331 -14.57 8.16 5.84
C VAL A 331 -14.73 9.33 4.85
N MET A 332 -14.14 10.48 5.15
CA MET A 332 -14.22 11.67 4.29
C MET A 332 -13.51 11.46 2.95
N ARG A 333 -12.37 10.77 2.92
CA ARG A 333 -11.67 10.44 1.68
C ARG A 333 -12.55 9.60 0.77
N ARG A 334 -13.25 8.60 1.32
CA ARG A 334 -14.17 7.75 0.55
C ARG A 334 -15.36 8.54 0.01
N TYR A 335 -15.95 9.39 0.84
CA TYR A 335 -17.06 10.27 0.45
C TYR A 335 -16.66 11.25 -0.68
N LEU A 336 -15.56 11.98 -0.51
CA LEU A 336 -15.10 12.96 -1.49
C LEU A 336 -14.64 12.30 -2.80
N GLN A 337 -13.97 11.14 -2.73
CA GLN A 337 -13.58 10.39 -3.92
C GLN A 337 -14.81 9.92 -4.70
N LYS A 338 -15.85 9.43 -4.01
CA LYS A 338 -17.10 9.06 -4.66
C LYS A 338 -17.75 10.24 -5.38
N GLN A 339 -17.82 11.41 -4.74
CA GLN A 339 -18.35 12.61 -5.41
C GLN A 339 -17.49 13.07 -6.58
N ALA A 340 -16.16 12.91 -6.49
CA ALA A 340 -15.25 13.28 -7.58
C ALA A 340 -15.38 12.33 -8.78
N ASP A 341 -15.63 11.05 -8.54
CA ASP A 341 -15.84 10.06 -9.58
C ASP A 341 -17.21 10.22 -10.28
N GLU A 342 -18.19 10.83 -9.60
CA GLU A 342 -19.56 11.04 -10.07
C GLU A 342 -19.82 12.44 -10.66
N THR A 343 -18.88 13.37 -10.56
CA THR A 343 -19.06 14.75 -11.04
C THR A 343 -18.46 14.98 -12.43
N ASP A 344 -19.26 15.57 -13.32
CA ASP A 344 -18.81 16.03 -14.64
C ASP A 344 -18.47 17.54 -14.66
N ASP A 345 -18.71 18.25 -13.55
CA ASP A 345 -18.45 19.69 -13.42
C ASP A 345 -17.00 19.93 -12.97
N ILE A 346 -16.23 20.63 -13.82
CA ILE A 346 -14.82 20.94 -13.59
C ILE A 346 -14.62 21.83 -12.37
N GLN A 347 -15.51 22.79 -12.11
CA GLN A 347 -15.41 23.66 -10.93
C GLN A 347 -15.65 22.83 -9.67
N ARG A 348 -16.68 21.98 -9.68
CA ARG A 348 -16.97 21.08 -8.56
C ARG A 348 -15.84 20.08 -8.32
N LEU A 349 -15.24 19.53 -9.38
CA LEU A 349 -14.10 18.63 -9.27
C LEU A 349 -12.90 19.32 -8.63
N GLN A 350 -12.61 20.58 -8.99
CA GLN A 350 -11.54 21.36 -8.37
C GLN A 350 -11.77 21.59 -6.87
N GLU A 351 -13.01 21.90 -6.47
CA GLU A 351 -13.39 22.00 -5.05
C GLU A 351 -13.14 20.68 -4.30
N LEU A 352 -13.59 19.55 -4.88
CA LEU A 352 -13.44 18.23 -4.28
C LEU A 352 -11.96 17.80 -4.17
N MET A 353 -11.14 18.12 -5.18
CA MET A 353 -9.70 17.86 -5.16
C MET A 353 -8.99 18.68 -4.08
N GLU A 354 -9.37 19.95 -3.90
CA GLU A 354 -8.81 20.79 -2.84
C GLU A 354 -9.25 20.30 -1.46
N ALA A 355 -10.51 19.88 -1.29
CA ALA A 355 -10.98 19.25 -0.06
C ALA A 355 -10.20 17.95 0.25
N LEU A 356 -9.99 17.06 -0.73
CA LEU A 356 -9.19 15.83 -0.60
C LEU A 356 -7.74 16.09 -0.18
N LYS A 357 -7.16 17.19 -0.68
CA LYS A 357 -5.81 17.64 -0.33
C LYS A 357 -5.76 18.13 1.12
N ASN A 358 -6.76 18.91 1.54
CA ASN A 358 -6.86 19.49 2.87
C ASN A 358 -7.19 18.45 3.97
N LEU A 359 -7.69 17.26 3.62
CA LEU A 359 -7.84 16.16 4.59
C LEU A 359 -6.53 15.76 5.28
N LYS A 360 -5.36 15.96 4.63
CA LYS A 360 -4.06 15.60 5.23
C LYS A 360 -3.66 16.51 6.40
N THR A 361 -4.26 17.69 6.48
CA THR A 361 -4.01 18.68 7.52
C THR A 361 -5.16 18.74 8.54
N LEU A 362 -6.16 17.87 8.40
CA LEU A 362 -7.27 17.76 9.34
C LEU A 362 -6.73 17.32 10.71
N ASN A 363 -7.06 18.09 11.74
CA ASN A 363 -6.77 17.74 13.12
C ASN A 363 -7.99 18.14 13.95
N LEU A 364 -8.69 17.14 14.49
CA LEU A 364 -9.92 17.37 15.25
C LEU A 364 -9.59 18.01 16.59
N SER A 365 -10.29 19.07 16.97
CA SER A 365 -10.18 19.68 18.30
C SER A 365 -11.11 18.98 19.29
N LEU A 366 -10.76 17.75 19.70
CA LEU A 366 -11.53 17.09 20.75
C LEU A 366 -11.47 17.89 22.06
N PRO A 367 -12.62 18.14 22.71
CA PRO A 367 -12.66 18.75 24.05
C PRO A 367 -11.88 17.86 25.04
N MET A 368 -11.10 18.49 25.92
CA MET A 368 -10.51 17.79 27.08
C MET A 368 -11.56 17.51 28.14
#